data_AF-A0AAE3JH13-F1
#
_entry.id   AF-A0AAE3JH13-F1
#
_cell.length_a   1.000
_cell.length_b   1.000
_cell.length_c   1.000
_cell.angle_alpha   90.00
_cell.angle_beta   90.00
_cell.angle_gamma   90.00
#
_symmetry.space_group_name_H-M   'P 1'
#
loop_
_entity.id
_entity.type
_entity.pdbx_description
1 polymer ?
#
loop_
_entity_poly.entity_id
_entity_poly.type
_entity_poly.pdbx_seq_one_letter_code
_entity_poly.pdbx_strand_id
1 'polypeptide(L)'
;MTERNATELLQDGLRTAFIDRTCHSNLAYRPQFIYNDSRKGQKVFSALEDELLHSDSFAISVAFITRGGITPLLQTLKELERRGVPGRILTTDYLSKGRYLRVYCECMRGKNI
;
A
#
# COMPACT_ATOMS: atom_id res chain seq x y z
N MET A 1 -28.87 -12.61 -13.34
CA MET A 1 -28.18 -11.64 -12.47
C MET A 1 -26.81 -11.42 -13.10
N THR A 2 -26.65 -10.35 -13.89
CA THR A 2 -25.44 -10.13 -14.69
C THR A 2 -24.29 -9.76 -13.75
N GLU A 3 -23.21 -10.54 -13.74
CA GLU A 3 -21.97 -10.13 -13.09
C GLU A 3 -21.53 -8.80 -13.72
N ARG A 4 -21.46 -7.73 -12.92
CA ARG A 4 -20.87 -6.48 -13.37
C ARG A 4 -19.39 -6.71 -13.59
N ASN A 5 -18.90 -6.35 -14.76
CA ASN A 5 -17.48 -6.52 -15.06
C ASN A 5 -16.63 -5.56 -14.20
N ALA A 6 -15.38 -5.92 -13.93
CA ALA A 6 -14.50 -5.08 -13.10
C ALA A 6 -14.28 -3.68 -13.70
N THR A 7 -14.36 -3.56 -15.02
CA THR A 7 -14.22 -2.28 -15.74
C THR A 7 -15.38 -1.32 -15.45
N GLU A 8 -16.61 -1.82 -15.40
CA GLU A 8 -17.82 -1.05 -15.06
C GLU A 8 -17.74 -0.57 -13.61
N LEU A 9 -17.34 -1.44 -12.68
CA LEU A 9 -17.16 -1.08 -11.28
C LEU A 9 -16.11 0.03 -11.10
N LEU A 10 -15.01 -0.04 -11.85
CA LEU A 10 -13.97 0.97 -11.85
C LEU A 10 -14.44 2.28 -12.48
N GLN A 11 -15.14 2.23 -13.63
CA GLN A 11 -15.69 3.41 -14.29
C GLN A 11 -16.71 4.13 -13.41
N ASP A 12 -17.60 3.40 -12.77
CA ASP A 12 -18.57 3.96 -11.82
C ASP A 12 -17.86 4.60 -10.62
N GLY A 13 -16.84 3.93 -10.07
CA GLY A 13 -16.03 4.45 -8.96
C GLY A 13 -15.32 5.77 -9.31
N LEU A 14 -14.68 5.82 -10.48
CA LEU A 14 -13.99 7.02 -10.98
C LEU A 14 -14.96 8.15 -11.31
N ARG A 15 -16.09 7.84 -11.96
CA ARG A 15 -17.12 8.83 -12.29
C ARG A 15 -17.68 9.46 -11.02
N THR A 16 -18.00 8.65 -10.01
CA THR A 16 -18.50 9.17 -8.73
C THR A 16 -17.48 10.06 -8.04
N ALA A 17 -16.19 9.70 -8.10
CA ALA A 17 -15.16 10.43 -7.38
C ALA A 17 -14.71 11.73 -8.06
N PHE A 18 -14.62 11.76 -9.39
CA PHE A 18 -14.03 12.86 -10.13
C PHE A 18 -15.02 13.69 -10.96
N ILE A 19 -16.21 13.17 -11.25
CA ILE A 19 -17.20 13.85 -12.12
C ILE A 19 -18.45 14.24 -11.33
N ASP A 20 -19.10 13.26 -10.68
CA ASP A 20 -20.39 13.47 -10.03
C ASP A 20 -20.57 12.63 -8.75
N ARG A 21 -20.45 13.29 -7.60
CA ARG A 21 -20.58 12.67 -6.27
C ARG A 21 -21.94 12.02 -5.98
N THR A 22 -22.98 12.34 -6.76
CA THR A 22 -24.33 11.80 -6.56
C THR A 22 -24.53 10.41 -7.18
N CYS A 23 -23.63 10.01 -8.08
CA CYS A 23 -23.63 8.66 -8.65
C CYS A 23 -23.29 7.62 -7.57
N HIS A 24 -24.08 6.55 -7.46
CA HIS A 24 -23.79 5.44 -6.56
C HIS A 24 -22.80 4.46 -7.19
N SER A 25 -21.71 4.18 -6.50
CA SER A 25 -20.69 3.22 -6.92
C SER A 25 -20.09 2.49 -5.72
N ASN A 26 -19.46 1.35 -5.98
CA ASN A 26 -18.84 0.54 -4.93
C ASN A 26 -17.65 1.28 -4.32
N LEU A 27 -17.63 1.39 -2.98
CA LEU A 27 -16.59 2.07 -2.22
C LEU A 27 -15.19 1.49 -2.46
N ALA A 28 -15.09 0.19 -2.75
CA ALA A 28 -13.81 -0.48 -3.04
C ALA A 28 -13.11 0.06 -4.30
N TYR A 29 -13.86 0.68 -5.22
CA TYR A 29 -13.35 1.23 -6.48
C TYR A 29 -13.30 2.76 -6.48
N ARG A 30 -13.57 3.39 -5.33
CA ARG A 30 -13.52 4.85 -5.18
C ARG A 30 -12.20 5.24 -4.51
N PRO A 31 -11.45 6.21 -5.08
CA PRO A 31 -10.28 6.74 -4.41
C PRO A 31 -10.67 7.36 -3.06
N GLN A 32 -9.84 7.10 -2.05
CA GLN A 32 -10.03 7.64 -0.71
C GLN A 32 -8.96 8.66 -0.39
N PHE A 33 -9.36 9.72 0.32
CA PHE A 33 -8.40 10.67 0.89
C PHE A 33 -7.88 10.12 2.22
N ILE A 34 -6.63 9.63 2.19
CA ILE A 34 -5.97 9.03 3.35
C ILE A 34 -5.10 10.08 4.03
N TYR A 35 -5.39 10.36 5.30
CA TYR A 35 -4.64 11.31 6.12
C TYR A 35 -4.59 10.84 7.57
N ASN A 36 -3.68 11.43 8.35
CA ASN A 36 -3.62 11.16 9.79
C ASN A 36 -4.65 12.03 10.52
N ASP A 37 -5.62 11.42 11.17
CA ASP A 37 -6.60 12.05 12.05
C ASP A 37 -6.57 11.39 13.43
N SER A 38 -5.78 11.96 14.35
CA SER A 38 -5.66 11.44 15.72
C SER A 38 -6.97 11.46 16.50
N ARG A 39 -7.94 12.31 16.12
CA ARG A 39 -9.24 12.40 16.80
C ARG A 39 -10.20 11.31 16.36
N LYS A 40 -10.13 10.93 15.07
CA LYS A 40 -10.94 9.85 14.49
C LYS A 40 -10.24 8.49 14.51
N GLY A 41 -8.99 8.44 14.99
CA GLY A 41 -8.16 7.23 14.96
C GLY A 41 -7.69 6.82 13.56
N GLN A 42 -7.86 7.68 12.55
CA GLN A 42 -7.45 7.39 11.18
C GLN A 42 -5.94 7.60 11.05
N LYS A 43 -5.23 6.59 10.55
CA LYS A 43 -3.79 6.68 10.29
C LYS A 43 -3.53 6.22 8.87
N VAL A 44 -2.69 6.96 8.16
CA VAL A 44 -2.16 6.54 6.84
C VAL A 44 -1.54 5.15 6.94
N PHE A 45 -0.90 4.87 8.07
CA PHE A 45 -0.30 3.58 8.36
C PHE A 45 -1.28 2.40 8.26
N SER A 46 -2.46 2.51 8.86
CA SER A 46 -3.44 1.41 8.88
C SER A 46 -3.92 1.07 7.47
N ALA A 47 -4.15 2.08 6.64
CA ALA A 47 -4.50 1.85 5.24
C ALA A 47 -3.37 1.15 4.47
N LEU A 48 -2.10 1.54 4.67
CA LEU A 48 -0.96 0.87 4.04
C LEU A 48 -0.82 -0.60 4.50
N GLU A 49 -1.02 -0.87 5.78
CA GLU A 49 -0.99 -2.22 6.34
C GLU A 49 -2.09 -3.11 5.74
N ASP A 50 -3.32 -2.60 5.68
CA ASP A 50 -4.45 -3.31 5.09
C ASP A 50 -4.22 -3.64 3.62
N GLU A 51 -3.73 -2.68 2.81
CA GLU A 51 -3.42 -2.91 1.39
C GLU A 51 -2.30 -3.96 1.21
N LEU A 52 -1.27 -3.92 2.05
CA LEU A 52 -0.18 -4.89 2.01
C LEU A 52 -0.68 -6.30 2.31
N LEU A 53 -1.50 -6.49 3.34
CA LEU A 53 -2.01 -7.80 3.75
C LEU A 53 -2.89 -8.47 2.69
N HIS A 54 -3.58 -7.70 1.86
CA HIS A 54 -4.45 -8.21 0.80
C HIS A 54 -3.77 -8.28 -0.58
N SER A 55 -2.51 -7.84 -0.69
CA SER A 55 -1.77 -7.84 -1.95
C SER A 55 -1.21 -9.22 -2.31
N ASP A 56 -1.28 -9.56 -3.60
CA ASP A 56 -0.58 -10.73 -4.17
C ASP A 56 0.90 -10.45 -4.46
N SER A 57 1.28 -9.17 -4.56
CA SER A 57 2.66 -8.67 -4.62
C SER A 57 2.68 -7.16 -4.36
N PHE A 58 3.82 -6.61 -3.93
CA PHE A 58 3.95 -5.17 -3.71
C PHE A 58 5.27 -4.58 -4.23
N ALA A 59 5.20 -3.31 -4.64
CA ALA A 59 6.35 -2.49 -4.96
C ALA A 59 6.18 -1.10 -4.36
N ILE A 60 7.05 -0.72 -3.42
CA ILE A 60 7.05 0.59 -2.79
C ILE A 60 8.23 1.39 -3.35
N SER A 61 7.95 2.58 -3.89
CA SER A 61 8.97 3.54 -4.30
C SER A 61 8.85 4.78 -3.43
N VAL A 62 9.86 5.05 -2.62
CA VAL A 62 9.83 6.13 -1.63
C VAL A 62 11.19 6.83 -1.53
N ALA A 63 11.19 8.15 -1.36
CA ALA A 63 12.44 8.91 -1.31
C ALA A 63 13.25 8.64 -0.03
N PHE A 64 12.57 8.56 1.13
CA PHE A 64 13.20 8.40 2.45
C PHE A 64 12.38 7.48 3.35
N ILE A 65 13.07 6.65 4.13
CA ILE A 65 12.47 5.81 5.16
C ILE A 65 13.23 6.01 6.48
N THR A 66 12.49 6.34 7.55
CA THR A 66 13.04 6.40 8.90
C THR A 66 12.84 5.06 9.62
N ARG A 67 13.68 4.74 10.60
CA ARG A 67 13.50 3.53 11.42
C ARG A 67 12.13 3.52 12.11
N GLY A 68 11.71 4.66 12.64
CA GLY A 68 10.38 4.81 13.26
C GLY A 68 9.22 4.64 12.27
N GLY A 69 9.40 5.05 11.01
CA GLY A 69 8.37 4.90 9.97
C GLY A 69 8.20 3.46 9.48
N ILE A 70 9.30 2.68 9.38
CA ILE A 70 9.22 1.28 8.90
C ILE A 70 8.92 0.27 10.00
N THR A 71 9.29 0.56 11.26
CA THR A 71 9.16 -0.39 12.37
C THR A 71 7.75 -1.01 12.47
N PRO A 72 6.67 -0.24 12.33
CA PRO A 72 5.32 -0.81 12.40
C PRO A 72 5.00 -1.77 11.24
N LEU A 73 5.60 -1.59 10.06
CA LEU A 73 5.42 -2.49 8.91
C LEU A 73 6.23 -3.79 9.01
N LEU A 74 7.21 -3.90 9.92
CA LEU A 74 8.11 -5.06 9.97
C LEU A 74 7.35 -6.36 10.25
N GLN A 75 6.31 -6.33 11.08
CA GLN A 75 5.49 -7.51 11.34
C GLN A 75 4.67 -7.91 10.10
N THR A 76 4.05 -6.94 9.44
CA THR A 76 3.31 -7.14 8.19
C THR A 76 4.20 -7.72 7.09
N LEU A 77 5.40 -7.16 6.90
CA LEU A 77 6.36 -7.64 5.90
C LEU A 77 6.84 -9.07 6.19
N LYS A 78 7.05 -9.41 7.47
CA LYS A 78 7.41 -10.78 7.89
C LYS A 78 6.29 -11.78 7.62
N GLU A 79 5.04 -11.38 7.82
CA GLU A 79 3.88 -12.21 7.49
C GLU A 79 3.75 -12.42 5.97
N LEU A 80 3.98 -11.37 5.18
CA LEU A 80 4.00 -11.47 3.72
C LEU A 80 5.12 -12.40 3.23
N GLU A 81 6.30 -12.33 3.83
CA GLU A 81 7.40 -13.26 3.57
C GLU A 81 7.01 -14.70 3.90
N ARG A 82 6.38 -14.94 5.07
CA ARG A 82 5.88 -16.27 5.47
C ARG A 82 4.85 -16.83 4.50
N ARG A 83 4.02 -15.97 3.91
CA ARG A 83 3.02 -16.31 2.89
C ARG A 83 3.61 -16.47 1.49
N GLY A 84 4.88 -16.13 1.28
CA GLY A 84 5.53 -16.15 -0.02
C GLY A 84 5.01 -15.05 -0.97
N VAL A 85 4.59 -13.90 -0.44
CA VAL A 85 4.14 -12.76 -1.25
C VAL A 85 5.37 -11.97 -1.74
N PRO A 86 5.54 -11.75 -3.06
CA PRO A 86 6.64 -10.96 -3.60
C PRO A 86 6.60 -9.51 -3.18
N GLY A 87 7.74 -8.98 -2.78
CA GLY A 87 7.85 -7.60 -2.35
C GLY A 87 9.15 -6.93 -2.78
N ARG A 88 9.06 -5.67 -3.19
CA ARG A 88 10.24 -4.80 -3.33
C ARG A 88 10.01 -3.42 -2.75
N ILE A 89 11.03 -2.87 -2.12
CA ILE A 89 11.07 -1.48 -1.65
C ILE A 89 12.28 -0.82 -2.31
N LEU A 90 12.04 0.24 -3.05
CA LEU A 90 13.04 1.09 -3.68
C LEU A 90 13.12 2.40 -2.91
N THR A 91 14.31 2.70 -2.40
CA THR A 91 14.60 3.94 -1.67
C THR A 91 15.91 4.55 -2.15
N THR A 92 16.08 5.85 -1.92
CA THR A 92 17.32 6.59 -2.24
C THR A 92 18.04 6.99 -0.96
N ASP A 93 19.34 7.22 -1.07
CA ASP A 93 20.19 7.82 -0.03
C ASP A 93 20.48 9.30 -0.29
N TYR A 94 19.69 9.94 -1.16
CA TYR A 94 19.92 11.27 -1.72
C TYR A 94 20.25 12.38 -0.68
N LEU A 95 19.65 12.33 0.51
CA LEU A 95 19.81 13.35 1.55
C LEU A 95 20.63 12.85 2.74
N SER A 96 21.69 12.06 2.52
CA SER A 96 22.51 11.37 3.53
C SER A 96 22.97 12.24 4.73
N LYS A 97 22.07 12.53 5.66
CA LYS A 97 22.31 12.99 7.03
C LYS A 97 22.22 11.78 7.97
N GLY A 98 23.15 10.84 7.81
CA GLY A 98 23.59 9.87 8.82
C GLY A 98 22.59 8.94 9.54
N ARG A 99 21.30 8.82 9.18
CA ARG A 99 20.34 7.94 9.91
C ARG A 99 19.24 7.26 9.08
N TYR A 100 19.39 7.14 7.77
CA TYR A 100 18.35 6.56 6.91
C TYR A 100 18.69 5.12 6.53
N LEU A 101 17.74 4.21 6.73
CA LEU A 101 17.91 2.78 6.50
C LEU A 101 17.89 2.53 4.98
N ARG A 102 18.92 1.89 4.44
CA ARG A 102 18.91 1.41 3.05
C ARG A 102 18.09 0.12 3.00
N VAL A 103 16.84 0.22 2.58
CA VAL A 103 15.98 -0.96 2.38
C VAL A 103 16.09 -1.37 0.92
N TYR A 104 16.88 -2.42 0.66
CA TYR A 104 16.72 -3.25 -0.54
C TYR A 104 15.93 -4.47 -0.11
N CYS A 105 14.68 -4.57 -0.56
CA CYS A 105 13.90 -5.80 -0.39
C CYS A 105 14.04 -6.61 -1.69
N GLU A 106 14.99 -7.55 -1.72
CA GLU A 106 15.02 -8.68 -2.66
C GLU A 106 14.55 -9.96 -1.93
N CYS A 107 13.40 -9.93 -1.26
CA CYS A 107 12.76 -11.16 -0.83
C CYS A 107 11.82 -11.64 -1.94
N MET A 108 12.39 -12.43 -2.85
CA MET A 108 11.75 -13.47 -3.67
C MET A 108 12.78 -14.22 -4.55
N ARG A 109 14.03 -14.37 -4.09
CA ARG A 109 14.93 -15.35 -4.71
C ARG A 109 14.67 -16.71 -4.07
N GLY A 110 13.72 -17.44 -4.63
CA GLY A 110 13.73 -18.88 -4.53
C GLY A 110 15.00 -19.41 -5.19
N LYS A 111 16.07 -19.64 -4.40
CA LYS A 111 17.04 -20.72 -4.56
C LYS A 111 17.65 -21.04 -3.20
N ASN A 112 17.53 -22.32 -2.84
CA ASN A 112 18.11 -23.02 -1.69
C ASN A 112 19.49 -22.48 -1.29
N ILE A 113 19.69 -22.33 0.02
CA ILE A 113 20.99 -22.51 0.70
C ILE A 113 20.88 -23.83 1.45
#